data_AF-A0A0S9QZD5-F1
#
_entry.id   AF-A0A0S9QZD5-F1
#
_cell.length_a   1.000
_cell.length_b   1.000
_cell.length_c   1.000
_cell.angle_alpha   90.00
_cell.angle_beta   90.00
_cell.angle_gamma   90.00
#
_symmetry.space_group_name_H-M   'P 1'
#
loop_
_entity.id
_entity.type
_entity.pdbx_description
1 polymer ?
#
loop_
_entity_poly.entity_id
_entity_poly.type
_entity_poly.pdbx_seq_one_letter_code
_entity_poly.pdbx_strand_id
1 'polypeptide(L)'
;MKALLFGALVTTVGWGAAAEAAGRNPAQPHGVMSPLERAATECFAETVLSNPAATRHARAGRWYEAAGVTGFLCRPEVDAMIQAHDRLYGRGTGARYFQTAYTRHLGQQLAERLQPMLERKSMASAEPPVDKVEAQDGDKPAE
;
A
#
# COMPACT_ATOMS: atom_id res chain seq x y z
N MET A 1 23.47 54.08 41.85
CA MET A 1 23.58 52.62 42.13
C MET A 1 22.31 52.14 42.82
N LYS A 2 21.46 51.36 42.11
CA LYS A 2 20.68 50.20 42.59
C LYS A 2 19.53 49.93 41.61
N ALA A 3 19.70 48.85 40.84
CA ALA A 3 18.66 48.14 40.11
C ALA A 3 17.77 47.35 41.10
N LEU A 4 16.73 46.68 40.55
CA LEU A 4 15.82 45.65 41.13
C LEU A 4 14.41 46.21 41.42
N LEU A 5 13.26 45.70 40.92
CA LEU A 5 12.80 44.38 40.46
C LEU A 5 11.57 44.54 39.51
N PHE A 6 11.50 43.86 38.36
CA PHE A 6 10.79 42.59 38.08
C PHE A 6 9.27 42.56 38.36
N GLY A 7 8.48 42.28 37.32
CA GLY A 7 7.06 41.93 37.48
C GLY A 7 6.21 41.82 36.21
N ALA A 8 6.72 41.24 35.11
CA ALA A 8 5.86 40.83 33.98
C ALA A 8 5.57 39.33 34.10
N LEU A 9 4.43 38.98 34.68
CA LEU A 9 3.95 37.60 34.74
C LEU A 9 3.00 37.37 33.55
N VAL A 10 3.54 36.96 32.41
CA VAL A 10 2.73 36.45 31.30
C VAL A 10 2.49 34.96 31.57
N THR A 11 1.33 34.64 32.14
CA THR A 11 0.87 33.25 32.21
C THR A 11 0.39 32.83 30.83
N THR A 12 1.29 32.31 30.00
CA THR A 12 0.88 31.52 28.84
C THR A 12 0.27 30.24 29.36
N VAL A 13 -1.07 30.15 29.32
CA VAL A 13 -1.78 28.88 29.45
C VAL A 13 -1.44 28.10 28.19
N GLY A 14 -0.38 27.30 28.28
CA GLY A 14 -0.12 26.26 27.30
C GLY A 14 -1.26 25.27 27.40
N TRP A 15 -2.15 25.27 26.41
CA TRP A 15 -2.95 24.07 26.11
C TRP A 15 -1.95 23.00 25.68
N GLY A 16 -1.39 22.29 26.66
CA GLY A 16 -0.85 20.98 26.41
C GLY A 16 -2.01 20.15 25.92
N ALA A 17 -2.04 19.83 24.62
CA ALA A 17 -2.74 18.65 24.18
C ALA A 17 -2.21 17.53 25.07
N ALA A 18 -3.06 17.01 25.95
CA ALA A 18 -2.81 15.73 26.56
C ALA A 18 -2.67 14.78 25.37
N ALA A 19 -1.43 14.48 25.01
CA ALA A 19 -1.15 13.26 24.29
C ALA A 19 -1.66 12.19 25.24
N GLU A 20 -2.90 11.75 25.03
CA GLU A 20 -3.39 10.51 25.55
C GLU A 20 -2.36 9.49 25.07
N ALA A 21 -1.43 9.16 25.96
CA ALA A 21 -0.67 7.95 25.88
C ALA A 21 -1.75 6.88 25.91
N ALA A 22 -2.27 6.53 24.72
CA ALA A 22 -3.27 5.50 24.52
C ALA A 22 -2.76 4.33 25.35
N GLY A 23 -3.44 4.10 26.48
CA GLY A 23 -3.01 3.15 27.47
C GLY A 23 -2.73 1.86 26.72
N ARG A 24 -1.51 1.33 26.85
CA ARG A 24 -1.12 0.06 26.24
C ARG A 24 -2.13 -0.97 26.73
N ASN A 25 -3.14 -1.22 25.91
CA ASN A 25 -4.15 -2.21 26.20
C ASN A 25 -3.80 -3.44 25.37
N PRO A 26 -3.04 -4.39 25.92
CA PRO A 26 -2.80 -5.67 25.24
C PRO A 26 -4.08 -6.50 25.06
N ALA A 27 -5.25 -6.04 25.54
CA ALA A 27 -6.49 -6.81 25.51
C ALA A 27 -7.15 -6.95 24.13
N GLN A 28 -6.70 -6.23 23.09
CA GLN A 28 -7.25 -6.39 21.73
C GLN A 28 -6.17 -6.36 20.64
N PRO A 29 -5.36 -7.43 20.50
CA PRO A 29 -4.34 -7.52 19.45
C PRO A 29 -4.92 -7.31 18.04
N HIS A 30 -6.11 -7.85 17.78
CA HIS A 30 -6.80 -7.65 16.50
C HIS A 30 -7.15 -6.19 16.22
N GLY A 31 -7.56 -5.42 17.24
CA GLY A 31 -7.90 -4.00 17.08
C GLY A 31 -6.71 -3.13 16.71
N VAL A 32 -5.52 -3.50 17.19
CA VAL A 32 -4.26 -2.80 16.87
C VAL A 32 -3.71 -3.25 15.51
N MET A 33 -3.73 -4.55 15.21
CA MET A 33 -3.10 -5.10 14.01
C MET A 33 -3.93 -4.88 12.74
N SER A 34 -5.25 -5.06 12.80
CA SER A 34 -6.12 -5.00 11.61
C SER A 34 -5.97 -3.71 10.77
N PRO A 35 -5.94 -2.49 11.33
CA PRO A 35 -5.75 -1.29 10.52
C PRO A 35 -4.35 -1.22 9.89
N LEU A 36 -3.32 -1.74 10.56
CA LEU A 36 -1.94 -1.73 10.06
C LEU A 36 -1.75 -2.74 8.92
N GLU A 37 -2.33 -3.93 9.06
CA GLU A 37 -2.36 -4.94 8.01
C GLU A 37 -3.09 -4.43 6.77
N ARG A 38 -4.23 -3.76 6.96
CA ARG A 38 -4.98 -3.14 5.86
C ARG A 38 -4.18 -2.06 5.15
N ALA A 39 -3.51 -1.17 5.91
CA ALA A 39 -2.68 -0.11 5.34
C ALA A 39 -1.53 -0.70 4.50
N ALA A 40 -0.84 -1.72 5.02
CA ALA A 40 0.21 -2.40 4.28
C ALA A 40 -0.34 -3.09 3.01
N THR A 41 -1.47 -3.81 3.11
CA THR A 41 -2.09 -4.46 1.94
C THR A 41 -2.50 -3.44 0.87
N GLU A 42 -3.07 -2.31 1.27
CA GLU A 42 -3.48 -1.26 0.35
C GLU A 42 -2.26 -0.69 -0.41
N CYS A 43 -1.16 -0.41 0.30
CA CYS A 43 0.08 0.02 -0.34
C CYS A 43 0.58 -1.01 -1.37
N PHE A 44 0.58 -2.30 -1.01
CA PHE A 44 0.97 -3.36 -1.96
C PHE A 44 0.05 -3.40 -3.18
N ALA A 45 -1.27 -3.24 -2.99
CA ALA A 45 -2.23 -3.26 -4.09
C ALA A 45 -2.00 -2.09 -5.07
N GLU A 46 -1.80 -0.89 -4.53
CA GLU A 46 -1.52 0.32 -5.32
C GLU A 46 -0.19 0.21 -6.07
N THR A 47 0.87 -0.18 -5.38
CA THR A 47 2.23 -0.25 -5.94
C THR A 47 2.38 -1.37 -6.97
N VAL A 48 1.72 -2.51 -6.80
CA VAL A 48 1.69 -3.60 -7.79
C VAL A 48 1.08 -3.13 -9.11
N LEU A 49 -0.04 -2.39 -9.07
CA LEU A 49 -0.68 -1.85 -10.26
C LEU A 49 0.11 -0.71 -10.90
N SER A 50 0.88 0.03 -10.12
CA SER A 50 1.66 1.18 -10.58
C SER A 50 3.05 0.81 -11.12
N ASN A 51 3.50 -0.42 -10.86
CA ASN A 51 4.80 -0.93 -11.31
C ASN A 51 4.62 -1.95 -12.45
N PRO A 52 5.12 -1.67 -13.67
CA PRO A 52 5.00 -2.58 -14.80
C PRO A 52 5.61 -3.96 -14.57
N ALA A 53 6.75 -4.04 -13.86
CA ALA A 53 7.38 -5.32 -13.57
C ALA A 53 6.52 -6.16 -12.61
N ALA A 54 6.03 -5.57 -11.52
CA ALA A 54 5.12 -6.24 -10.59
C ALA A 54 3.80 -6.65 -11.26
N THR A 55 3.23 -5.78 -12.10
CA THR A 55 2.03 -6.11 -12.89
C THR A 55 2.24 -7.32 -13.79
N ARG A 56 3.42 -7.50 -14.41
CA ARG A 56 3.70 -8.72 -15.20
C ARG A 56 3.72 -9.97 -14.34
N HIS A 57 4.25 -9.90 -13.12
CA HIS A 57 4.22 -11.03 -12.18
C HIS A 57 2.79 -11.33 -11.75
N ALA A 58 2.01 -10.31 -11.39
CA ALA A 58 0.60 -10.42 -11.01
C ALA A 58 -0.26 -11.06 -12.12
N ARG A 59 -0.11 -10.63 -13.38
CA ARG A 59 -0.82 -11.23 -14.53
C ARG A 59 -0.51 -12.71 -14.73
N ALA A 60 0.66 -13.17 -14.28
CA ALA A 60 1.05 -14.57 -14.35
C ALA A 60 0.71 -15.36 -13.07
N GLY A 61 -0.11 -14.81 -12.17
CA GLY A 61 -0.47 -15.41 -10.89
C GLY A 61 0.67 -15.46 -9.86
N ARG A 62 1.82 -14.82 -10.15
CA ARG A 62 3.02 -14.80 -9.30
C ARG A 62 2.95 -13.64 -8.30
N TRP A 63 1.99 -13.72 -7.37
CA TRP A 63 1.67 -12.64 -6.43
C TRP A 63 2.77 -12.37 -5.41
N TYR A 64 3.48 -13.40 -4.95
CA TYR A 64 4.58 -13.25 -4.02
C TYR A 64 5.72 -12.45 -4.64
N GLU A 65 6.06 -12.73 -5.89
CA GLU A 65 7.08 -12.02 -6.65
C GLU A 65 6.64 -10.59 -6.99
N ALA A 66 5.35 -10.38 -7.29
CA ALA A 66 4.80 -9.04 -7.52
C ALA A 66 4.95 -8.15 -6.27
N ALA A 67 4.62 -8.69 -5.09
CA ALA A 67 4.82 -8.02 -3.81
C ALA A 67 6.31 -7.84 -3.50
N GLY A 68 7.16 -8.83 -3.77
CA GLY A 68 8.61 -8.76 -3.53
C GLY A 68 9.30 -7.63 -4.30
N VAL A 69 8.89 -7.38 -5.55
CA VAL A 69 9.42 -6.28 -6.37
C VAL A 69 9.05 -4.90 -5.83
N THR A 70 7.88 -4.77 -5.22
CA THR A 70 7.31 -3.48 -4.77
C THR A 70 7.44 -3.22 -3.28
N GLY A 71 7.78 -4.23 -2.48
CA GLY A 71 7.77 -4.15 -1.02
C GLY A 71 8.66 -3.08 -0.42
N PHE A 72 9.70 -2.62 -1.12
CA PHE A 72 10.53 -1.51 -0.67
C PHE A 72 9.77 -0.17 -0.64
N LEU A 73 8.73 -0.02 -1.46
CA LEU A 73 7.87 1.17 -1.50
C LEU A 73 6.91 1.22 -0.30
N CYS A 74 6.52 0.06 0.23
CA CYS A 74 5.59 -0.08 1.35
C CYS A 74 6.28 -0.24 2.71
N ARG A 75 7.56 0.16 2.80
CA ARG A 75 8.33 0.05 4.06
C ARG A 75 7.69 0.80 5.23
N PRO A 76 7.18 2.04 5.08
CA PRO A 76 6.59 2.75 6.22
C PRO A 76 5.42 1.97 6.86
N GLU A 77 4.53 1.43 6.05
CA GLU A 77 3.37 0.67 6.50
C GLU A 77 3.78 -0.67 7.11
N VAL A 78 4.72 -1.37 6.46
CA VAL A 78 5.27 -2.65 6.96
C VAL A 78 6.03 -2.46 8.27
N ASP A 79 6.84 -1.42 8.40
CA ASP A 79 7.60 -1.13 9.61
C ASP A 79 6.68 -0.78 10.78
N ALA A 80 5.61 -0.03 10.54
CA ALA A 80 4.59 0.27 11.56
C ALA A 80 3.88 -1.00 12.05
N MET A 81 3.53 -1.91 11.13
CA MET A 81 2.94 -3.20 11.44
C MET A 81 3.91 -4.09 12.24
N ILE A 82 5.17 -4.19 11.82
CA ILE A 82 6.21 -4.96 12.51
C ILE A 82 6.39 -4.44 13.94
N GLN A 83 6.50 -3.13 14.12
CA GLN A 83 6.66 -2.52 15.44
C GLN A 83 5.44 -2.74 16.34
N ALA A 84 4.24 -2.68 15.80
CA ALA A 84 3.03 -2.99 16.55
C ALA A 84 2.99 -4.45 17.00
N HIS A 85 3.33 -5.37 16.10
CA HIS A 85 3.40 -6.79 16.42
C HIS A 85 4.47 -7.07 17.49
N ASP A 86 5.65 -6.44 17.39
CA ASP A 86 6.70 -6.55 18.41
C ASP A 86 6.24 -6.05 19.79
N ARG A 87 5.43 -4.98 19.83
CA ARG A 87 4.87 -4.45 21.08
C ARG A 87 3.82 -5.38 21.71
N LEU A 88 3.11 -6.16 20.90
CA LEU A 88 2.05 -7.07 21.36
C LEU A 88 2.60 -8.45 21.77
N TYR A 89 3.53 -9.00 20.99
CA TYR A 89 3.96 -10.40 21.09
C TYR A 89 5.43 -10.57 21.49
N GLY A 90 6.17 -9.46 21.63
CA GLY A 90 7.58 -9.45 22.02
C GLY A 90 8.51 -9.11 20.85
N ARG A 91 9.70 -8.61 21.20
CA ARG A 91 10.70 -8.12 20.23
C ARG A 91 11.10 -9.20 19.22
N GLY A 92 11.15 -8.82 17.94
CA GLY A 92 11.57 -9.70 16.84
C GLY A 92 10.46 -10.62 16.30
N THR A 93 9.27 -10.63 16.91
CA THR A 93 8.14 -11.43 16.42
C THR A 93 7.50 -10.83 15.18
N GLY A 94 7.51 -9.50 15.04
CA GLY A 94 6.91 -8.77 13.94
C GLY A 94 7.61 -9.02 12.61
N ALA A 95 8.95 -9.05 12.58
CA ALA A 95 9.68 -9.38 11.36
C ALA A 95 9.37 -10.81 10.88
N ARG A 96 9.30 -11.77 11.82
CA ARG A 96 8.90 -13.15 11.52
C ARG A 96 7.45 -13.22 11.06
N TYR A 97 6.54 -12.48 11.70
CA TYR A 97 5.14 -12.39 11.31
C TYR A 97 4.99 -11.89 9.87
N PHE A 98 5.68 -10.79 9.53
CA PHE A 98 5.70 -10.23 8.18
C PHE A 98 6.18 -11.27 7.16
N GLN A 99 7.34 -11.89 7.39
CA GLN A 99 7.96 -12.82 6.45
C GLN A 99 7.18 -14.14 6.26
N THR A 100 6.26 -14.49 7.17
CA THR A 100 5.58 -15.79 7.17
C THR A 100 4.07 -15.67 7.03
N ALA A 101 3.36 -15.36 8.11
CA ALA A 101 1.91 -15.36 8.15
C ALA A 101 1.32 -14.27 7.26
N TYR A 102 1.86 -13.05 7.35
CA TYR A 102 1.34 -11.92 6.58
C TYR A 102 1.58 -12.08 5.08
N THR A 103 2.82 -12.33 4.63
CA THR A 103 3.14 -12.48 3.19
C THR A 103 2.38 -13.62 2.52
N ARG A 104 2.15 -14.73 3.23
CA ARG A 104 1.32 -15.84 2.73
C ARG A 104 -0.10 -15.37 2.42
N HIS A 105 -0.71 -14.61 3.33
CA HIS A 105 -2.07 -14.13 3.17
C HIS A 105 -2.16 -12.95 2.20
N LEU A 106 -1.14 -12.09 2.16
CA LEU A 106 -1.04 -10.95 1.25
C LEU A 106 -1.21 -11.38 -0.21
N GLY A 107 -0.50 -12.43 -0.65
CA GLY A 107 -0.62 -12.92 -2.03
C GLY A 107 -2.04 -13.30 -2.42
N GLN A 108 -2.78 -13.94 -1.50
CA GLN A 108 -4.18 -14.29 -1.71
C GLN A 108 -5.07 -13.03 -1.77
N GLN A 109 -4.92 -12.10 -0.83
CA GLN A 109 -5.71 -10.86 -0.83
C GLN A 109 -5.48 -10.03 -2.11
N LEU A 110 -4.24 -9.96 -2.58
CA LEU A 110 -3.90 -9.29 -3.84
C LEU A 110 -4.55 -9.99 -5.03
N ALA A 111 -4.53 -11.33 -5.06
CA ALA A 111 -5.17 -12.10 -6.12
C ALA A 111 -6.67 -11.83 -6.19
N GLU A 112 -7.37 -11.98 -5.06
CA GLU A 112 -8.82 -11.78 -4.96
C GLU A 112 -9.25 -10.38 -5.41
N ARG A 113 -8.45 -9.36 -5.07
CA ARG A 113 -8.77 -7.96 -5.40
C ARG A 113 -8.37 -7.58 -6.82
N LEU A 114 -7.17 -7.95 -7.26
CA LEU A 114 -6.54 -7.40 -8.47
C LEU A 114 -6.75 -8.28 -9.72
N GLN A 115 -6.86 -9.60 -9.57
CA GLN A 115 -7.05 -10.52 -10.71
C GLN A 115 -8.22 -10.08 -11.61
N PRO A 116 -9.43 -9.76 -11.08
CA PRO A 116 -10.56 -9.37 -11.93
C PRO A 116 -10.33 -8.03 -12.66
N MET A 117 -9.48 -7.15 -12.11
CA MET A 117 -9.13 -5.88 -12.76
C MET A 117 -8.12 -6.10 -13.89
N LEU A 118 -7.16 -7.00 -13.68
CA LEU A 118 -6.14 -7.33 -14.66
C LEU A 118 -6.74 -8.07 -15.87
N GLU A 119 -7.64 -9.02 -15.62
CA GLU A 119 -8.36 -9.75 -16.68
C GLU A 119 -9.22 -8.80 -17.52
N ARG A 120 -10.01 -7.93 -16.90
CA ARG A 120 -10.81 -6.92 -17.62
C ARG A 120 -9.94 -5.98 -18.47
N LYS A 121 -8.80 -5.51 -17.94
CA LYS A 121 -7.85 -4.69 -18.70
C LYS A 121 -7.22 -5.44 -19.88
N SER A 122 -7.03 -6.75 -19.76
CA SER A 122 -6.51 -7.56 -20.88
C SER A 122 -7.55 -7.74 -22.00
N MET A 123 -8.82 -7.95 -21.66
CA MET A 123 -9.89 -8.08 -22.66
C MET A 123 -10.15 -6.77 -23.41
N ALA A 124 -10.18 -5.64 -22.70
CA ALA A 124 -10.34 -4.31 -23.32
C ALA A 124 -9.18 -3.93 -24.25
N SER A 125 -7.98 -4.49 -24.03
CA SER A 125 -6.83 -4.24 -24.89
C SER A 125 -6.77 -5.16 -26.12
N ALA A 126 -7.62 -6.19 -26.19
CA ALA A 126 -7.64 -7.18 -27.27
C ALA A 126 -8.70 -6.86 -28.35
N GLU A 127 -9.35 -5.71 -28.28
CA GLU A 127 -10.26 -5.25 -29.33
C GLU A 127 -9.44 -4.88 -30.58
N PRO A 128 -9.66 -5.56 -31.73
CA PRO A 128 -8.91 -5.28 -32.94
C PRO A 128 -9.23 -3.87 -33.46
N PRO A 129 -8.24 -3.13 -34.01
CA PRO A 129 -8.54 -1.90 -34.71
C PRO A 129 -9.51 -2.21 -35.84
N VAL A 130 -10.67 -1.55 -35.82
CA VAL A 130 -11.68 -1.63 -36.88
C VAL A 130 -10.95 -1.39 -38.21
N ASP A 131 -11.02 -2.39 -39.09
CA ASP A 131 -10.41 -2.34 -40.41
C ASP A 131 -10.67 -0.99 -41.07
N LYS A 132 -9.59 -0.36 -41.56
CA LYS A 132 -9.70 0.70 -42.55
C LYS A 132 -10.33 0.07 -43.78
N VAL A 133 -11.65 0.12 -43.86
CA VAL A 133 -12.41 -0.16 -45.07
C VAL A 133 -11.83 0.73 -46.16
N GLU A 134 -11.37 0.05 -47.21
CA GLU A 134 -10.90 0.60 -48.46
C GLU A 134 -11.88 1.65 -48.99
N ALA A 135 -11.36 2.84 -49.28
CA ALA A 135 -12.05 3.84 -50.08
C ALA A 135 -11.00 4.67 -50.82
N GLN A 136 -10.48 4.11 -51.91
CA GLN A 136 -10.67 4.73 -53.23
C GLN A 136 -10.06 3.84 -54.32
N ASP A 137 -10.97 3.16 -55.01
CA ASP A 137 -10.89 2.82 -56.42
C ASP A 137 -10.23 3.97 -57.21
N GLY A 138 -9.02 3.72 -57.71
CA GLY A 138 -8.42 4.47 -58.79
C GLY A 138 -8.72 3.75 -60.11
N ASP A 139 -9.84 4.14 -60.73
CA ASP A 139 -10.05 4.34 -62.18
C ASP A 139 -9.26 3.45 -63.18
N LYS A 140 -10.00 2.58 -63.89
CA LYS A 140 -9.64 1.92 -65.18
C LYS A 140 -9.96 2.92 -66.33
N PRO A 141 -9.41 2.92 -67.57
CA PRO A 141 -8.85 1.79 -68.33
C PRO A 141 -7.70 2.08 -69.35
N ALA A 142 -7.38 1.03 -70.11
CA ALA A 142 -6.39 0.91 -71.17
C ALA A 142 -6.51 1.91 -72.35
N GLU A 143 -5.35 2.33 -72.86
CA GLU A 143 -4.96 2.26 -74.29
C GLU A 143 -3.43 2.16 -74.41
#